data_AF-G3XMW3-F1
#
_entry.id   AF-G3XMW3-F1
#
_cell.length_a   1.000
_cell.length_b   1.000
_cell.length_c   1.000
_cell.angle_alpha   90.00
_cell.angle_beta   90.00
_cell.angle_gamma   90.00
#
_symmetry.space_group_name_H-M   'P 1'
#
loop_
_entity.id
_entity.type
_entity.pdbx_description
1 polymer ?
#
loop_
_entity_poly.entity_id
_entity_poly.type
_entity_poly.pdbx_seq_one_letter_code
_entity_poly.pdbx_strand_id
1 'polypeptide(L)'
;MNLKHLLLLATPISLTLANPNPNPVGPRSPQSTGLLSDLPSLIDNLKELLSQDTVDNLETIVKGAAVLLGGDTPQNLQKLLSSSNIDKLQNIIDNADLLLTTSFVNETSELIGDALPLVTDVSALLTAIMKTA
;
A
#
# COMPACT_ATOMS: atom_id res chain seq x y z
N MET A 1 -66.31 64.42 43.61
CA MET A 1 -66.26 64.60 42.13
C MET A 1 -65.52 63.38 41.59
N ASN A 2 -66.04 62.48 40.77
CA ASN A 2 -67.24 62.45 39.95
C ASN A 2 -67.67 60.97 39.78
N LEU A 3 -68.97 60.75 39.79
CA LEU A 3 -69.68 59.48 39.68
C LEU A 3 -70.14 59.32 38.22
N LYS A 4 -69.91 58.17 37.56
CA LYS A 4 -70.60 57.70 36.33
C LYS A 4 -70.12 56.27 36.00
N HIS A 5 -70.87 55.23 36.36
CA HIS A 5 -71.90 54.56 35.55
C HIS A 5 -71.37 53.90 34.26
N LEU A 6 -71.22 52.57 34.26
CA LEU A 6 -71.50 51.69 33.10
C LEU A 6 -71.51 50.22 33.56
N LEU A 7 -72.67 49.76 34.03
CA LEU A 7 -73.57 48.83 33.32
C LEU A 7 -73.04 47.39 33.20
N LEU A 8 -73.62 46.58 34.06
CA LEU A 8 -73.80 45.14 33.99
C LEU A 8 -74.34 44.76 32.60
N LEU A 9 -73.55 44.05 31.78
CA LEU A 9 -74.09 43.27 30.67
C LEU A 9 -73.47 41.87 30.71
N ALA A 10 -74.25 40.92 31.21
CA ALA A 10 -74.00 39.50 31.08
C ALA A 10 -74.12 39.11 29.60
N THR A 11 -73.00 38.77 28.97
CA THR A 11 -73.00 38.09 27.67
C THR A 11 -72.98 36.58 27.93
N PRO A 12 -73.89 35.77 27.34
CA PRO A 12 -73.76 34.33 27.42
C PRO A 12 -72.51 33.92 26.62
N ILE A 13 -71.63 33.14 27.26
CA ILE A 13 -70.60 32.39 26.55
C ILE A 13 -71.35 31.38 25.67
N SER A 14 -71.44 31.61 24.37
CA SER A 14 -71.81 30.56 23.44
C SER A 14 -70.69 29.52 23.46
N LEU A 15 -70.94 28.37 24.10
CA LEU A 15 -70.18 27.15 23.82
C LEU A 15 -70.47 26.77 22.36
N THR A 16 -69.66 27.28 21.44
CA THR A 16 -69.50 26.62 20.16
C THR A 16 -68.87 25.26 20.47
N LEU A 17 -69.66 24.19 20.30
CA LEU A 17 -69.14 22.83 20.26
C LEU A 17 -68.08 22.82 19.15
N ALA A 18 -66.80 22.74 19.51
CA ALA A 18 -65.76 22.36 18.57
C ALA A 18 -66.14 20.98 18.04
N ASN A 19 -66.76 20.92 16.87
CA ASN A 19 -67.04 19.67 16.19
C ASN A 19 -65.67 19.08 15.84
N PRO A 20 -65.23 17.96 16.44
CA PRO A 20 -63.98 17.35 16.07
C PRO A 20 -64.26 16.70 14.72
N ASN A 21 -63.99 17.40 13.62
CA ASN A 21 -63.87 16.70 12.35
C ASN A 21 -62.65 15.78 12.52
N PRO A 22 -62.82 14.44 12.54
CA PRO A 22 -61.67 13.56 12.65
C PRO A 22 -60.81 13.86 11.43
N ASN A 23 -59.55 14.24 11.65
CA ASN A 23 -58.59 14.18 10.56
C ASN A 23 -58.64 12.73 10.05
N PRO A 24 -58.83 12.47 8.74
CA PRO A 24 -58.72 11.12 8.24
C PRO A 24 -57.31 10.66 8.59
N VAL A 25 -57.19 9.76 9.55
CA VAL A 25 -55.96 9.00 9.72
C VAL A 25 -55.88 8.14 8.47
N GLY A 26 -55.13 8.62 7.47
CA GLY A 26 -54.73 7.80 6.34
C GLY A 26 -54.20 6.48 6.89
N PRO A 27 -54.42 5.35 6.20
CA PRO A 27 -53.94 4.05 6.66
C PRO A 27 -52.47 4.20 7.05
N ARG A 28 -52.12 3.82 8.29
CA ARG A 28 -50.70 3.76 8.70
C ARG A 28 -49.99 2.93 7.63
N SER A 29 -49.06 3.54 6.89
CA SER A 29 -48.23 2.77 5.98
C SER A 29 -47.55 1.69 6.80
N PRO A 30 -47.52 0.42 6.35
CA PRO A 30 -46.78 -0.63 7.03
C PRO A 30 -45.29 -0.31 6.91
N GLN A 31 -44.74 0.51 7.82
CA GLN A 31 -43.29 0.73 7.89
C GLN A 31 -42.65 -0.40 8.71
N SER A 32 -42.65 -1.58 8.11
CA SER A 32 -41.79 -2.69 8.51
C SER A 32 -41.37 -3.47 7.26
N THR A 33 -40.93 -2.76 6.23
CA THR A 33 -40.22 -3.32 5.07
C THR A 33 -38.70 -3.11 5.23
N GLY A 34 -38.18 -3.02 6.45
CA GLY A 34 -36.86 -2.42 6.69
C GLY A 34 -35.66 -3.37 6.70
N LEU A 35 -35.85 -4.69 6.63
CA LEU A 35 -34.76 -5.67 6.72
C LEU A 35 -35.05 -6.93 5.90
N LEU A 36 -36.31 -7.37 5.83
CA LEU A 36 -36.71 -8.59 5.12
C LEU A 36 -36.77 -8.42 3.60
N SER A 37 -37.01 -7.19 3.10
CA SER A 37 -36.98 -6.87 1.66
C SER A 37 -35.56 -6.74 1.11
N ASP A 38 -34.61 -6.41 1.97
CA ASP A 38 -33.21 -6.15 1.61
C ASP A 38 -32.33 -7.39 1.85
N LEU A 39 -32.89 -8.41 2.51
CA LEU A 39 -32.25 -9.69 2.74
C LEU A 39 -31.81 -10.40 1.43
N PRO A 40 -32.59 -10.37 0.32
CA PRO A 40 -32.15 -10.98 -0.93
C PRO A 40 -30.90 -10.32 -1.52
N SER A 41 -30.83 -8.98 -1.55
CA SER A 41 -29.66 -8.27 -2.06
C SER A 41 -28.44 -8.43 -1.15
N LEU A 42 -28.65 -8.48 0.17
CA LEU A 42 -27.58 -8.81 1.12
C LEU A 42 -27.03 -10.22 0.89
N ILE A 43 -27.89 -11.20 0.65
CA ILE A 43 -27.49 -12.59 0.36
C ILE A 43 -26.72 -12.66 -0.97
N ASP A 44 -27.12 -11.92 -2.00
CA ASP A 44 -26.44 -11.94 -3.29
C ASP A 44 -25.05 -11.28 -3.21
N ASN A 45 -24.91 -10.17 -2.47
CA ASN A 45 -23.60 -9.57 -2.19
C ASN A 45 -22.69 -10.52 -1.38
N LEU A 46 -23.26 -11.29 -0.43
CA LEU A 46 -22.51 -12.30 0.33
C LEU A 46 -22.09 -13.49 -0.52
N LYS A 47 -22.90 -13.90 -1.50
CA LYS A 47 -22.52 -14.97 -2.46
C LYS A 47 -21.37 -14.55 -3.34
N GLU A 48 -21.30 -13.28 -3.75
CA GLU A 48 -20.16 -12.75 -4.50
C GLU A 48 -18.89 -12.75 -3.64
N LEU A 49 -19.00 -12.30 -2.39
CA LEU A 49 -17.89 -12.26 -1.43
C LEU A 49 -17.41 -13.66 -1.01
N LEU A 50 -18.31 -14.64 -0.96
CA LEU A 50 -18.02 -16.05 -0.65
C LEU A 50 -17.92 -16.93 -1.90
N SER A 51 -17.84 -16.33 -3.09
CA SER A 51 -17.63 -17.08 -4.33
C SER A 51 -16.25 -17.75 -4.30
N GLN A 52 -16.13 -18.88 -5.01
CA GLN A 52 -14.88 -19.62 -5.06
C GLN A 52 -13.72 -18.74 -5.55
N ASP A 53 -13.96 -17.90 -6.56
CA ASP A 53 -12.94 -16.98 -7.10
C ASP A 53 -12.45 -15.99 -6.04
N THR A 54 -13.35 -15.41 -5.23
CA THR A 54 -12.95 -14.50 -4.14
C THR A 54 -12.13 -15.24 -3.08
N VAL A 55 -12.53 -16.47 -2.72
CA VAL A 55 -11.79 -17.29 -1.75
C VAL A 55 -10.41 -17.68 -2.27
N ASP A 56 -10.30 -18.11 -3.53
CA ASP A 56 -9.04 -18.51 -4.17
C ASP A 56 -8.09 -17.31 -4.30
N ASN A 57 -8.62 -16.13 -4.61
CA ASN A 57 -7.86 -14.89 -4.64
C ASN A 57 -7.37 -14.50 -3.24
N LEU A 58 -8.23 -14.59 -2.21
CA LEU A 58 -7.83 -14.35 -0.82
C LEU A 58 -6.77 -15.34 -0.36
N GLU A 59 -6.90 -16.61 -0.70
CA GLU A 59 -5.91 -17.63 -0.38
C GLU A 59 -4.55 -17.30 -1.02
N THR A 60 -4.56 -16.89 -2.29
CA THR A 60 -3.35 -16.47 -3.00
C THR A 60 -2.71 -15.25 -2.35
N ILE A 61 -3.52 -14.23 -1.99
CA ILE A 61 -3.04 -13.02 -1.31
C ILE A 61 -2.47 -13.37 0.07
N VAL A 62 -3.16 -14.19 0.85
CA VAL A 62 -2.72 -14.60 2.20
C VAL A 62 -1.45 -15.43 2.12
N LYS A 63 -1.32 -16.35 1.16
CA LYS A 63 -0.09 -17.10 0.92
C LYS A 63 1.07 -16.17 0.52
N GLY A 64 0.83 -15.26 -0.41
CA GLY A 64 1.83 -14.26 -0.81
C GLY A 64 2.25 -13.38 0.36
N ALA A 65 1.29 -12.88 1.15
CA ALA A 65 1.55 -12.10 2.35
C ALA A 65 2.30 -12.91 3.42
N ALA A 66 1.97 -14.19 3.61
CA ALA A 66 2.68 -15.06 4.54
C ALA A 66 4.15 -15.25 4.14
N VAL A 67 4.46 -15.33 2.84
CA VAL A 67 5.84 -15.38 2.35
C VAL A 67 6.57 -14.05 2.57
N LEU A 68 5.90 -12.92 2.30
CA LEU A 68 6.52 -11.60 2.39
C LEU A 68 6.67 -11.09 3.83
N LEU A 69 5.74 -11.43 4.71
CA LEU A 69 5.64 -10.92 6.07
C LEU A 69 6.01 -11.96 7.14
N GLY A 70 6.05 -13.24 6.78
CA GLY A 70 6.36 -14.35 7.68
C GLY A 70 7.73 -14.97 7.41
N GLY A 71 8.09 -15.91 8.28
CA GLY A 71 9.38 -16.60 8.23
C GLY A 71 10.57 -15.64 8.30
N ASP A 72 11.64 -15.99 7.59
CA ASP A 72 12.88 -15.20 7.58
C ASP A 72 12.88 -14.11 6.50
N THR A 73 11.84 -14.02 5.65
CA THR A 73 11.82 -13.07 4.51
C THR A 73 11.99 -11.61 4.94
N PRO A 74 11.23 -11.07 5.91
CA PRO A 74 11.42 -9.69 6.35
C PRO A 74 12.82 -9.42 6.89
N GLN A 75 13.42 -10.39 7.59
CA GLN A 75 14.76 -10.26 8.17
C GLN A 75 15.86 -10.33 7.11
N ASN A 76 15.71 -11.23 6.14
CA ASN A 76 16.62 -11.35 5.00
C ASN A 76 16.58 -10.10 4.13
N LEU A 77 15.40 -9.55 3.88
CA LEU A 77 15.23 -8.29 3.15
C LEU A 77 15.83 -7.12 3.95
N GLN A 78 15.59 -7.02 5.26
CA GLN A 78 16.22 -6.00 6.10
C GLN A 78 17.74 -6.11 6.09
N LYS A 79 18.30 -7.33 6.15
CA LYS A 79 19.74 -7.54 6.08
C LYS A 79 20.29 -7.14 4.72
N LEU A 80 19.67 -7.60 3.63
CA LEU A 80 20.10 -7.30 2.26
C LEU A 80 20.03 -5.79 1.96
N LEU A 81 18.94 -5.14 2.38
CA LEU A 81 18.67 -3.72 2.18
C LEU A 81 19.19 -2.83 3.31
N SER A 82 19.96 -3.41 4.26
CA SER A 82 20.56 -2.63 5.34
C SER A 82 21.53 -1.61 4.76
N SER A 83 21.64 -0.43 5.37
CA SER A 83 22.57 0.62 4.93
C SER A 83 23.99 0.08 4.77
N SER A 84 24.46 -0.76 5.69
CA SER A 84 25.80 -1.37 5.59
C SER A 84 25.99 -2.21 4.31
N ASN A 85 24.98 -2.97 3.89
CA ASN A 85 25.07 -3.77 2.68
C ASN A 85 24.93 -2.91 1.42
N ILE A 86 24.01 -1.93 1.44
CA ILE A 86 23.86 -0.98 0.34
C ILE A 86 25.15 -0.17 0.14
N ASP A 87 25.78 0.32 1.20
CA ASP A 87 27.04 1.07 1.15
C ASP A 87 28.18 0.20 0.58
N LYS A 88 28.24 -1.08 0.98
CA LYS A 88 29.22 -2.03 0.41
C LYS A 88 28.98 -2.28 -1.07
N LEU A 89 27.73 -2.46 -1.48
CA LEU A 89 27.37 -2.65 -2.88
C LEU A 89 27.70 -1.39 -3.69
N GLN A 90 27.38 -0.21 -3.18
CA GLN A 90 27.72 1.06 -3.82
C GLN A 90 29.24 1.20 -3.97
N ASN A 91 30.01 0.91 -2.92
CA ASN A 91 31.46 0.94 -3.00
C ASN A 91 32.03 -0.03 -4.03
N ILE A 92 31.49 -1.25 -4.14
CA ILE A 92 31.88 -2.20 -5.19
C ILE A 92 31.56 -1.63 -6.57
N ILE A 93 30.37 -1.07 -6.75
CA ILE A 93 29.93 -0.47 -8.03
C ILE A 93 30.85 0.69 -8.41
N ASP A 94 31.17 1.59 -7.47
CA ASP A 94 32.05 2.74 -7.72
C ASP A 94 33.47 2.29 -8.10
N ASN A 95 34.03 1.29 -7.41
CA ASN A 95 35.34 0.74 -7.77
C ASN A 95 35.29 0.01 -9.12
N ALA A 96 34.23 -0.74 -9.39
CA ALA A 96 34.06 -1.42 -10.67
C ALA A 96 33.96 -0.41 -11.82
N ASP A 97 33.23 0.69 -11.64
CA ASP A 97 33.13 1.77 -12.63
C ASP A 97 34.52 2.35 -12.98
N LEU A 98 35.34 2.64 -11.97
CA LEU A 98 36.72 3.11 -12.16
C LEU A 98 37.58 2.08 -12.93
N LEU A 99 37.49 0.80 -12.56
CA LEU A 99 38.27 -0.28 -13.17
C LEU A 99 37.78 -0.68 -14.57
N LEU A 100 36.52 -0.41 -14.90
CA LEU A 100 35.92 -0.74 -16.19
C LEU A 100 35.90 0.45 -17.16
N THR A 101 36.50 1.59 -16.80
CA THR A 101 36.71 2.70 -17.74
C THR A 101 37.56 2.25 -18.93
N THR A 102 37.19 2.71 -20.13
CA THR A 102 37.92 2.37 -21.36
C THR A 102 39.41 2.74 -21.28
N SER A 103 39.75 3.88 -20.65
CA SER A 103 41.14 4.29 -20.46
C SER A 103 41.90 3.28 -19.59
N PHE A 104 41.39 2.96 -18.40
CA PHE A 104 42.06 2.03 -17.48
C PHE A 104 42.22 0.63 -18.09
N VAL A 105 41.18 0.11 -18.76
CA VAL A 105 41.25 -1.21 -19.42
C VAL A 105 42.26 -1.22 -20.56
N ASN A 106 42.29 -0.18 -21.41
CA ASN A 106 43.25 -0.09 -22.51
C ASN A 106 44.68 0.05 -21.99
N GLU A 107 44.93 0.98 -21.07
CA GLU A 107 46.26 1.22 -20.48
C GLU A 107 46.78 -0.03 -19.75
N THR A 108 45.92 -0.73 -19.01
CA THR A 108 46.31 -1.97 -18.34
C THR A 108 46.60 -3.09 -19.34
N SER A 109 45.80 -3.19 -20.43
CA SER A 109 46.02 -4.18 -21.48
C SER A 109 47.32 -3.92 -22.24
N GLU A 110 47.63 -2.66 -22.53
CA GLU A 110 48.88 -2.24 -23.15
C GLU A 110 50.07 -2.53 -22.23
N LEU A 111 49.99 -2.14 -20.95
CA LEU A 111 51.03 -2.46 -19.96
C LEU A 111 51.31 -3.95 -19.85
N ILE A 112 50.27 -4.80 -19.83
CA ILE A 112 50.41 -6.26 -19.82
C ILE A 112 51.05 -6.74 -21.13
N GLY A 113 50.63 -6.20 -22.27
CA GLY A 113 51.19 -6.51 -23.59
C GLY A 113 52.69 -6.19 -23.67
N ASP A 114 53.10 -5.03 -23.16
CA ASP A 114 54.48 -4.56 -23.20
C ASP A 114 55.39 -5.25 -22.17
N ALA A 115 54.85 -5.64 -21.01
CA ALA A 115 55.62 -6.30 -19.96
C ALA A 115 56.00 -7.75 -20.33
N LEU A 116 55.18 -8.46 -21.12
CA LEU A 116 55.42 -9.86 -21.48
C LEU A 116 56.74 -10.10 -22.26
N PRO A 117 57.07 -9.32 -23.31
CA PRO A 117 58.36 -9.39 -23.97
C PRO A 117 59.53 -9.12 -23.00
N LEU A 118 59.42 -8.10 -22.15
CA LEU A 118 60.47 -7.75 -21.20
C LEU A 118 60.78 -8.88 -20.23
N VAL A 119 59.74 -9.54 -19.69
CA VAL A 119 59.91 -10.73 -18.83
C VAL A 119 60.60 -11.87 -19.57
N THR A 120 60.27 -12.06 -20.86
CA THR A 120 60.89 -13.08 -21.71
C THR A 120 62.38 -12.79 -21.95
N ASP A 121 62.72 -11.55 -22.31
CA ASP A 121 64.09 -11.12 -22.60
C ASP A 121 64.98 -11.21 -21.36
N VAL A 122 64.46 -10.80 -20.19
CA VAL A 122 65.18 -10.93 -18.91
C VAL A 122 65.41 -12.39 -18.56
N SER A 123 64.42 -13.27 -18.76
CA SER A 123 64.57 -14.71 -18.52
C SER A 123 65.62 -15.34 -19.45
N ALA A 124 65.62 -14.96 -20.73
CA ALA A 124 66.61 -15.41 -21.70
C ALA A 124 68.02 -14.95 -21.32
N LEU A 125 68.17 -13.69 -20.90
CA LEU A 125 69.44 -13.14 -20.42
C LEU A 125 69.94 -13.89 -19.18
N LEU A 126 69.07 -14.13 -18.20
CA LEU A 126 69.39 -14.88 -16.97
C LEU A 126 69.82 -16.32 -17.30
N THR A 127 69.16 -16.97 -18.25
CA THR A 127 69.54 -18.32 -18.70
C THR A 127 70.89 -18.30 -19.39
N ALA A 128 71.18 -17.29 -20.22
CA ALA A 128 72.45 -17.16 -20.90
C ALA A 128 73.61 -16.98 -19.90
N ILE A 129 73.47 -16.10 -18.90
CA ILE A 129 74.51 -15.89 -17.90
C ILE A 129 74.78 -17.16 -17.07
N MET A 130 73.74 -17.92 -16.73
CA MET A 130 73.86 -19.16 -15.96
C MET A 130 74.50 -20.28 -16.78
N LYS A 131 74.35 -20.28 -18.10
CA LYS A 131 75.03 -21.24 -18.98
C LYS A 131 76.51 -20.89 -19.19
N THR A 132 76.87 -19.61 -19.05
CA THR A 132 78.25 -19.13 -19.19
C THR A 132 79.05 -19.12 -17.90
N ALA A 133 78.39 -19.25 -16.74
CA ALA A 133 79.01 -19.42 -15.42
C ALA A 133 79.20 -20.91 -15.10
#